data_AF-A0A7C2B3T8-F1
#
_entry.id   AF-A0A7C2B3T8-F1
#
_cell.length_a   1.000
_cell.length_b   1.000
_cell.length_c   1.000
_cell.angle_alpha   90.00
_cell.angle_beta   90.00
_cell.angle_gamma   90.00
#
_symmetry.space_group_name_H-M   'P 1'
#
loop_
_entity.id
_entity.type
_entity.pdbx_description
1 polymer ?
#
loop_
_entity_poly.entity_id
_entity_poly.type
_entity_poly.pdbx_seq_one_letter_code
_entity_poly.pdbx_strand_id
1 'polypeptide(L)'
;MDAACVMEAVEHAERMCRCYWKGVPPVEWHEAFCEGRAAALCYAAEHPRARTATLVRIAKRAMDAYLYRWDRERKYIQRFEVEWEDGAEAAHTLPQWRTEDLAAEEGRRMDVSRAVAQLPLSWQYVVVAALIEERPLAEIAERMGRSIGAIKQMLYRARRQLQQELAAYAEEYGGKSRDDSV
;
A
#
# COMPACT_ATOMS: atom_id res chain seq x y z
N MET A 1 -35.50 -24.63 9.06
CA MET A 1 -34.51 -25.10 8.08
C MET A 1 -33.32 -25.61 8.86
N ASP A 2 -32.78 -26.78 8.53
CA ASP A 2 -31.71 -27.42 9.30
C ASP A 2 -30.38 -26.68 9.14
N ALA A 3 -29.60 -26.57 10.22
CA ALA A 3 -28.27 -25.95 10.22
C ALA A 3 -27.32 -26.68 9.25
N ALA A 4 -27.52 -28.00 9.06
CA ALA A 4 -26.77 -28.80 8.09
C ALA A 4 -26.94 -28.29 6.64
N CYS A 5 -28.17 -27.93 6.24
CA CYS A 5 -28.46 -27.42 4.90
C CYS A 5 -27.80 -26.04 4.64
N VAL A 6 -27.68 -25.21 5.68
CA VAL A 6 -26.96 -23.95 5.58
C VAL A 6 -25.47 -24.20 5.40
N MET A 7 -24.89 -25.13 6.18
CA MET A 7 -23.47 -25.49 6.07
C MET A 7 -23.12 -26.05 4.68
N GLU A 8 -23.91 -26.99 4.15
CA GLU A 8 -23.70 -27.52 2.79
C GLU A 8 -23.76 -26.43 1.71
N ALA A 9 -24.67 -25.46 1.86
CA ALA A 9 -24.77 -24.34 0.94
C ALA A 9 -23.53 -23.42 0.98
N VAL A 10 -23.00 -23.19 2.18
CA VAL A 10 -21.79 -22.37 2.40
C VAL A 10 -20.54 -23.08 1.87
N GLU A 11 -20.40 -24.38 2.09
CA GLU A 11 -19.31 -25.20 1.54
C GLU A 11 -19.35 -25.25 -0.01
N HIS A 12 -20.56 -25.27 -0.58
CA HIS A 12 -20.71 -25.18 -2.04
C HIS A 12 -20.25 -23.81 -2.55
N ALA A 13 -20.66 -22.73 -1.87
CA ALA A 13 -20.22 -21.38 -2.20
C ALA A 13 -18.68 -21.22 -2.09
N GLU A 14 -18.07 -21.79 -1.06
CA GLU A 14 -16.63 -21.79 -0.87
C GLU A 14 -15.92 -22.47 -2.04
N ARG A 15 -16.36 -23.66 -2.45
CA ARG A 15 -15.82 -24.37 -3.62
C ARG A 15 -15.88 -23.51 -4.88
N MET A 16 -16.98 -22.79 -5.09
CA MET A 16 -17.11 -21.87 -6.22
C MET A 16 -16.11 -20.72 -6.13
N CYS A 17 -15.98 -20.06 -4.97
CA CYS A 17 -15.04 -18.96 -4.79
C CYS A 17 -13.58 -19.42 -4.95
N ARG A 18 -13.23 -20.62 -4.48
CA ARG A 18 -11.86 -21.19 -4.62
C ARG A 18 -11.43 -21.36 -6.07
N CYS A 19 -12.36 -21.59 -7.01
CA CYS A 19 -12.04 -21.65 -8.44
C CYS A 19 -11.54 -20.31 -8.99
N TYR A 20 -12.02 -19.19 -8.45
CA TYR A 20 -11.66 -17.83 -8.90
C TYR A 20 -10.50 -17.24 -8.09
N TRP A 21 -10.39 -17.57 -6.80
CA TRP A 21 -9.47 -16.93 -5.86
C TRP A 21 -8.31 -17.86 -5.43
N LYS A 22 -7.39 -18.13 -6.36
CA LYS A 22 -6.32 -19.14 -6.17
C LYS A 22 -5.16 -18.73 -5.26
N GLY A 23 -4.99 -17.45 -4.95
CA GLY A 23 -3.85 -16.91 -4.18
C GLY A 23 -4.19 -16.45 -2.75
N VAL A 24 -5.37 -16.81 -2.25
CA VAL A 24 -5.85 -16.39 -0.93
C VAL A 24 -5.31 -17.34 0.15
N PRO A 25 -4.65 -16.83 1.20
CA PRO A 25 -4.09 -17.67 2.26
C PRO A 25 -5.19 -18.31 3.13
N PRO A 26 -4.89 -19.40 3.86
CA PRO A 26 -5.90 -20.15 4.62
C PRO A 26 -6.66 -19.33 5.68
N VAL A 27 -6.01 -18.36 6.32
CA VAL A 27 -6.64 -17.50 7.34
C VAL A 27 -7.77 -16.64 6.75
N GLU A 28 -7.55 -16.10 5.57
CA GLU A 28 -8.52 -15.26 4.86
C GLU A 28 -9.71 -16.08 4.34
N TRP A 29 -9.46 -17.35 4.01
CA TRP A 29 -10.53 -18.29 3.71
C TRP A 29 -11.43 -18.56 4.91
N HIS A 30 -10.85 -18.65 6.12
CA HIS A 30 -11.62 -18.84 7.33
C HIS A 30 -12.55 -17.65 7.59
N GLU A 31 -12.06 -16.42 7.43
CA GLU A 31 -12.86 -15.21 7.60
C GLU A 31 -13.95 -15.07 6.53
N ALA A 32 -13.60 -15.28 5.25
CA ALA A 32 -14.57 -15.29 4.16
C ALA A 32 -15.68 -16.34 4.40
N PHE A 33 -15.29 -17.53 4.86
CA PHE A 33 -16.24 -18.59 5.20
C PHE A 33 -17.17 -18.19 6.33
N CYS A 34 -16.64 -17.58 7.39
CA CYS A 34 -17.41 -17.07 8.51
C CYS A 34 -18.42 -15.98 8.08
N GLU A 35 -18.03 -15.03 7.22
CA GLU A 35 -18.95 -14.05 6.65
C GLU A 35 -20.05 -14.70 5.80
N GLY A 36 -19.68 -15.64 4.93
CA GLY A 36 -20.62 -16.39 4.10
C GLY A 36 -21.65 -17.15 4.94
N ARG A 37 -21.20 -17.82 6.00
CA ARG A 37 -22.06 -18.53 6.94
C ARG A 37 -22.97 -17.58 7.71
N ALA A 38 -22.45 -16.49 8.25
CA ALA A 38 -23.24 -15.50 8.99
C ALA A 38 -24.37 -14.93 8.11
N ALA A 39 -24.05 -14.53 6.87
CA ALA A 39 -25.03 -14.01 5.93
C ALA A 39 -26.13 -15.03 5.59
N ALA A 40 -25.75 -16.29 5.35
CA ALA A 40 -26.70 -17.36 5.06
C ALA A 40 -27.60 -17.70 6.26
N LEU A 41 -27.05 -17.69 7.48
CA LEU A 41 -27.81 -17.92 8.71
C LEU A 41 -28.80 -16.80 9.01
N CYS A 42 -28.37 -15.53 8.92
CA CYS A 42 -29.26 -14.39 9.12
C CYS A 42 -30.42 -14.42 8.10
N TYR A 43 -30.12 -14.69 6.83
CA TYR A 43 -31.15 -14.79 5.81
C TYR A 43 -32.13 -15.96 6.07
N ALA A 44 -31.61 -17.12 6.46
CA ALA A 44 -32.41 -18.29 6.79
C ALA A 44 -33.33 -18.07 8.00
N ALA A 45 -32.89 -17.28 9.00
CA ALA A 45 -33.69 -16.94 10.17
C ALA A 45 -34.92 -16.09 9.79
N GLU A 46 -34.76 -15.16 8.86
CA GLU A 46 -35.85 -14.34 8.33
C GLU A 46 -36.73 -15.09 7.31
N HIS A 47 -36.17 -16.09 6.62
CA HIS A 47 -36.82 -16.80 5.50
C HIS A 47 -36.80 -18.33 5.72
N PRO A 48 -37.73 -18.88 6.52
CA PRO A 48 -37.74 -20.31 6.88
C PRO A 48 -37.89 -21.29 5.69
N ARG A 49 -38.41 -20.79 4.56
CA ARG A 49 -38.64 -21.54 3.31
C ARG A 49 -37.62 -21.22 2.21
N ALA A 50 -36.49 -20.62 2.56
CA ALA A 50 -35.44 -20.32 1.60
C ALA A 50 -34.93 -21.61 0.92
N ARG A 51 -34.74 -21.56 -0.40
CA ARG A 51 -34.13 -22.67 -1.16
C ARG A 51 -32.62 -22.67 -0.96
N THR A 52 -31.99 -23.85 -0.94
CA THR A 52 -30.53 -24.03 -0.82
C THR A 52 -29.76 -23.20 -1.86
N ALA A 53 -30.23 -23.14 -3.11
CA ALA A 53 -29.62 -22.33 -4.17
C ALA A 53 -29.62 -20.80 -3.86
N THR A 54 -30.53 -20.32 -3.02
CA THR A 54 -30.53 -18.92 -2.57
C THR A 54 -29.48 -18.70 -1.51
N LEU A 55 -29.34 -19.63 -0.57
CA LEU A 55 -28.31 -19.59 0.46
C LEU A 55 -26.91 -19.65 -0.16
N VAL A 56 -26.70 -20.52 -1.15
CA VAL A 56 -25.45 -20.59 -1.92
C VAL A 56 -25.11 -19.22 -2.53
N ARG A 57 -26.08 -18.57 -3.18
CA ARG A 57 -25.86 -17.24 -3.80
C ARG A 57 -25.53 -16.16 -2.77
N ILE A 58 -26.21 -16.18 -1.62
CA ILE A 58 -25.98 -15.22 -0.53
C ILE A 58 -24.60 -15.43 0.08
N ALA A 59 -24.27 -16.67 0.44
CA ALA A 59 -22.97 -17.03 0.99
C ALA A 59 -21.85 -16.65 0.01
N LYS A 60 -21.98 -17.00 -1.28
CA LYS A 60 -21.01 -16.65 -2.32
C LYS A 60 -20.83 -15.14 -2.44
N ARG A 61 -21.93 -14.38 -2.45
CA ARG A 61 -21.86 -12.91 -2.58
C ARG A 61 -21.17 -12.26 -1.37
N ALA A 62 -21.41 -12.77 -0.16
CA ALA A 62 -20.73 -12.33 1.04
C ALA A 62 -19.23 -12.66 0.99
N MET A 63 -18.88 -13.91 0.64
CA MET A 63 -17.49 -14.34 0.47
C MET A 63 -16.75 -13.49 -0.58
N ASP A 64 -17.33 -13.31 -1.78
CA ASP A 64 -16.73 -12.48 -2.83
C ASP A 64 -16.54 -11.04 -2.33
N ALA A 65 -17.53 -10.46 -1.64
CA ALA A 65 -17.44 -9.11 -1.10
C ALA A 65 -16.30 -8.97 -0.08
N TYR A 66 -16.09 -9.96 0.79
CA TYR A 66 -14.94 -10.01 1.69
C TYR A 66 -13.62 -10.08 0.92
N LEU A 67 -13.50 -11.05 -0.01
CA LEU A 67 -12.27 -11.30 -0.77
C LEU A 67 -11.88 -10.10 -1.65
N TYR A 68 -12.86 -9.38 -2.21
CA TYR A 68 -12.60 -8.13 -2.94
C TYR A 68 -12.10 -7.00 -2.03
N ARG A 69 -12.62 -6.88 -0.80
CA ARG A 69 -12.10 -5.90 0.18
C ARG A 69 -10.67 -6.24 0.56
N TRP A 70 -10.39 -7.51 0.86
CA TRP A 70 -9.05 -8.00 1.17
C TRP A 70 -8.05 -7.76 0.02
N ASP A 71 -8.41 -8.13 -1.22
CA ASP A 71 -7.52 -7.94 -2.38
C ASP A 71 -7.27 -6.45 -2.67
N ARG A 72 -8.28 -5.59 -2.48
CA ARG A 72 -8.12 -4.14 -2.57
C ARG A 72 -7.15 -3.62 -1.50
N GLU A 73 -7.33 -4.05 -0.26
CA GLU A 73 -6.50 -3.60 0.86
C GLU A 73 -5.04 -4.06 0.69
N ARG A 74 -4.81 -5.32 0.30
CA ARG A 74 -3.46 -5.77 -0.05
C ARG A 74 -2.84 -4.96 -1.18
N LYS A 75 -3.58 -4.69 -2.26
CA LYS A 75 -3.07 -3.89 -3.38
C LYS A 75 -2.81 -2.43 -2.97
N TYR A 76 -3.55 -1.94 -1.98
CA TYR A 76 -3.29 -0.64 -1.38
C TYR A 76 -1.98 -0.70 -0.57
N ILE A 77 -1.86 -1.64 0.37
CA ILE A 77 -0.66 -1.85 1.20
C ILE A 77 0.57 -2.07 0.31
N GLN A 78 0.55 -3.03 -0.62
CA GLN A 78 1.66 -3.26 -1.56
C GLN A 78 2.02 -2.04 -2.41
N ARG A 79 1.07 -1.16 -2.73
CA ARG A 79 1.37 0.09 -3.46
C ARG A 79 2.12 1.10 -2.58
N PHE A 80 1.89 1.09 -1.28
CA PHE A 80 2.52 2.01 -0.33
C PHE A 80 3.76 1.41 0.37
N GLU A 81 3.85 0.09 0.49
CA GLU A 81 4.95 -0.65 1.13
C GLU A 81 6.20 -0.73 0.23
N VAL A 82 6.06 -0.46 -1.08
CA VAL A 82 7.19 -0.20 -2.01
C VAL A 82 7.97 1.09 -1.66
N GLU A 83 7.71 1.70 -0.50
CA GLU A 83 8.39 2.90 -0.02
C GLU A 83 9.14 2.72 1.32
N TRP A 84 9.10 1.54 1.96
CA TRP A 84 9.71 1.34 3.29
C TRP A 84 10.33 -0.05 3.49
N GLU A 85 11.21 -0.47 2.59
CA GLU A 85 12.22 -1.50 2.93
C GLU A 85 13.61 -0.84 2.96
N ASP A 86 14.02 -0.47 4.17
CA ASP A 86 15.37 -0.67 4.68
C ASP A 86 15.31 -0.53 6.21
N GLY A 87 14.68 -1.54 6.85
CA GLY A 87 14.84 -1.79 8.28
C GLY A 87 16.19 -2.41 8.58
N ALA A 88 17.29 -1.74 8.20
CA ALA A 88 18.58 -2.04 8.76
C ALA A 88 18.62 -1.39 10.15
N GLU A 89 18.62 -2.22 11.17
CA GLU A 89 18.89 -1.85 12.56
C GLU A 89 20.28 -1.22 12.61
N ALA A 90 20.34 0.09 12.37
CA ALA A 90 21.56 0.87 12.38
C ALA A 90 22.03 0.94 13.83
N ALA A 91 22.83 -0.05 14.21
CA ALA A 91 23.59 -0.05 15.44
C ALA A 91 24.23 1.33 15.61
N HIS A 92 23.79 2.05 16.64
CA HIS A 92 24.24 3.40 16.99
C HIS A 92 25.74 3.41 17.29
N THR A 93 26.57 3.50 16.25
CA THR A 93 27.94 4.01 16.35
C THR A 93 27.89 5.40 15.78
N LEU A 94 27.80 6.41 16.65
CA LEU A 94 27.88 7.81 16.23
C LEU A 94 29.20 8.00 15.48
N PRO A 95 29.17 8.40 14.19
CA PRO A 95 30.41 8.60 13.44
C PRO A 95 31.16 9.78 14.04
N GLN A 96 32.46 9.58 14.26
CA GLN A 96 33.34 10.64 14.70
C GLN A 96 33.55 11.62 13.53
N TRP A 97 32.87 12.76 13.57
CA TRP A 97 32.85 13.76 12.50
C TRP A 97 34.27 14.24 12.17
N ARG A 98 34.78 13.92 10.97
CA ARG A 98 35.99 14.52 10.42
C ARG A 98 35.61 15.73 9.57
N THR A 99 36.49 16.74 9.48
CA THR A 99 36.24 17.95 8.67
C THR A 99 36.04 17.66 7.17
N GLU A 100 36.63 16.58 6.67
CA GLU A 100 36.41 16.06 5.31
C GLU A 100 34.97 15.56 5.12
N ASP A 101 34.40 14.92 6.14
CA ASP A 101 33.02 14.42 6.10
C ASP A 101 32.00 15.57 6.09
N LEU A 102 32.28 16.67 6.80
CA LEU A 102 31.42 17.86 6.80
C LEU A 102 31.39 18.57 5.44
N ALA A 103 32.53 18.67 4.76
CA ALA A 103 32.58 19.26 3.41
C ALA A 103 31.85 18.39 2.38
N ALA A 104 31.97 17.06 2.49
CA ALA A 104 31.23 16.12 1.65
C ALA A 104 29.72 16.13 1.96
N GLU A 105 29.31 16.30 3.21
CA GLU A 105 27.92 16.48 3.63
C GLU A 105 27.32 17.77 3.04
N GLU A 106 28.04 18.89 3.11
CA GLU A 106 27.59 20.18 2.57
C GLU A 106 27.51 20.16 1.03
N GLY A 107 28.48 19.53 0.36
CA GLY A 107 28.41 19.27 -1.08
C GLY A 107 27.14 18.51 -1.48
N ARG A 108 26.86 17.40 -0.79
CA ARG A 108 25.64 16.60 -0.99
C ARG A 108 24.36 17.43 -0.80
N ARG A 109 24.31 18.29 0.22
CA ARG A 109 23.16 19.18 0.46
C ARG A 109 22.96 20.21 -0.66
N MET A 110 24.04 20.76 -1.19
CA MET A 110 23.95 21.71 -2.32
C MET A 110 23.43 21.04 -3.59
N ASP A 111 23.83 19.79 -3.85
CA ASP A 111 23.41 19.06 -5.04
C ASP A 111 21.93 18.63 -4.99
N VAL A 112 21.45 18.19 -3.82
CA VAL A 112 20.00 17.92 -3.60
C VAL A 112 19.18 19.20 -3.77
N SER A 113 19.66 20.31 -3.21
CA SER A 113 18.98 21.61 -3.33
C SER A 113 18.88 22.07 -4.79
N ARG A 114 19.93 21.80 -5.60
CA ARG A 114 19.93 22.08 -7.04
C ARG A 114 18.95 21.19 -7.81
N ALA A 115 18.89 19.89 -7.50
CA ALA A 115 17.92 18.97 -8.13
C ALA A 115 16.48 19.38 -7.82
N VAL A 116 16.19 19.75 -6.57
CA VAL A 116 14.86 20.26 -6.21
C VAL A 116 14.54 21.55 -6.98
N ALA A 117 15.51 22.46 -7.14
CA ALA A 117 15.31 23.71 -7.88
C ALA A 117 15.01 23.52 -9.39
N GLN A 118 15.34 22.36 -9.98
CA GLN A 118 15.01 22.04 -11.38
C GLN A 118 13.56 21.59 -11.58
N LEU A 119 12.88 21.16 -10.52
CA LEU A 119 11.48 20.76 -10.59
C LEU A 119 10.58 21.97 -10.92
N PRO A 120 9.39 21.75 -11.52
CA PRO A 120 8.39 22.81 -11.65
C PRO A 120 8.04 23.43 -10.29
N LEU A 121 7.85 24.75 -10.22
CA LEU A 121 7.58 25.49 -8.96
C LEU A 121 6.49 24.84 -8.09
N SER A 122 5.42 24.35 -8.73
CA SER A 122 4.32 23.69 -8.02
C SER A 122 4.73 22.37 -7.35
N TRP A 123 5.72 21.67 -7.89
CA TRP A 123 6.24 20.42 -7.34
C TRP A 123 7.29 20.70 -6.26
N GLN A 124 8.12 21.74 -6.44
CA GLN A 124 9.08 22.20 -5.43
C GLN A 124 8.38 22.45 -4.09
N TYR A 125 7.32 23.26 -4.12
CA TYR A 125 6.56 23.59 -2.91
C TYR A 125 6.02 22.34 -2.22
N VAL A 126 5.46 21.41 -2.98
CA VAL A 126 4.88 20.16 -2.44
C VAL A 126 5.97 19.26 -1.85
N VAL A 127 7.12 19.14 -2.53
CA VAL A 127 8.25 18.33 -2.08
C VAL A 127 8.84 18.88 -0.78
N VAL A 128 9.10 20.18 -0.72
CA VAL A 128 9.64 20.83 0.49
C VAL A 128 8.65 20.69 1.64
N ALA A 129 7.38 21.04 1.42
CA ALA A 129 6.36 21.00 2.46
C ALA A 129 6.10 19.58 2.99
N ALA A 130 6.15 18.55 2.13
CA ALA A 130 5.85 17.18 2.53
C ALA A 130 7.07 16.40 3.05
N LEU A 131 8.26 16.58 2.46
CA LEU A 131 9.44 15.75 2.76
C LEU A 131 10.43 16.43 3.71
N ILE A 132 10.48 17.77 3.74
CA ILE A 132 11.40 18.53 4.60
C ILE A 132 10.66 19.09 5.81
N GLU A 133 9.50 19.71 5.57
CA GLU A 133 8.67 20.29 6.65
C GLU A 133 7.67 19.29 7.27
N GLU A 134 7.57 18.07 6.71
CA GLU A 134 6.69 16.99 7.18
C GLU A 134 5.22 17.39 7.40
N ARG A 135 4.71 18.35 6.60
CA ARG A 135 3.32 18.80 6.73
C ARG A 135 2.32 17.74 6.27
N PRO A 136 1.14 17.66 6.90
CA PRO A 136 0.10 16.74 6.48
C PRO A 136 -0.40 17.10 5.07
N LEU A 137 -0.59 16.07 4.23
CA LEU A 137 -1.03 16.24 2.83
C LEU A 137 -2.35 16.99 2.69
N ALA A 138 -3.22 16.90 3.68
CA ALA A 138 -4.49 17.63 3.72
C ALA A 138 -4.27 19.16 3.79
N GLU A 139 -3.32 19.61 4.62
CA GLU A 139 -2.99 21.04 4.77
C GLU A 139 -2.35 21.59 3.48
N ILE A 140 -1.44 20.82 2.88
CA ILE A 140 -0.80 21.20 1.60
C ILE A 140 -1.85 21.31 0.49
N ALA A 141 -2.78 20.35 0.43
CA ALA A 141 -3.86 20.33 -0.55
C ALA A 141 -4.78 21.55 -0.42
N GLU A 142 -5.17 21.89 0.81
CA GLU A 142 -5.97 23.08 1.12
C GLU A 142 -5.25 24.36 0.70
N ARG A 143 -3.97 24.50 1.09
CA ARG A 143 -3.16 25.68 0.78
C ARG A 143 -2.92 25.87 -0.72
N MET A 144 -2.87 24.79 -1.49
CA MET A 144 -2.73 24.83 -2.95
C MET A 144 -4.06 24.89 -3.70
N GLY A 145 -5.20 24.74 -3.03
CA GLY A 145 -6.52 24.64 -3.68
C GLY A 145 -6.66 23.43 -4.60
N ARG A 146 -6.01 22.30 -4.26
CA ARG A 146 -6.01 21.06 -5.07
C ARG A 146 -6.51 19.88 -4.24
N SER A 147 -6.92 18.80 -4.91
CA SER A 147 -7.29 17.57 -4.19
C SER A 147 -6.06 16.84 -3.65
N ILE A 148 -6.22 16.10 -2.54
CA ILE A 148 -5.15 15.26 -1.96
C ILE A 148 -4.60 14.29 -3.01
N GLY A 149 -5.46 13.74 -3.88
CA GLY A 149 -5.05 12.87 -4.99
C GLY A 149 -4.12 13.56 -5.99
N ALA A 150 -4.36 14.84 -6.29
CA ALA A 150 -3.49 15.62 -7.16
C ALA A 150 -2.11 15.87 -6.51
N ILE A 151 -2.07 16.18 -5.21
CA ILE A 151 -0.81 16.36 -4.46
C ILE A 151 0.01 15.05 -4.45
N LYS A 152 -0.62 13.90 -4.21
CA LYS A 152 0.04 12.59 -4.27
C LYS A 152 0.64 12.31 -5.66
N GLN A 153 -0.08 12.63 -6.74
CA GLN A 153 0.44 12.48 -8.11
C GLN A 153 1.61 13.43 -8.39
N MET A 154 1.59 14.65 -7.84
CA MET A 154 2.71 15.58 -7.95
C MET A 154 3.95 15.07 -7.22
N LEU A 155 3.79 14.56 -5.99
CA LEU A 155 4.89 13.94 -5.23
C LEU A 155 5.50 12.76 -5.99
N TYR A 156 4.65 11.87 -6.52
CA TYR A 156 5.13 10.72 -7.30
C TYR A 156 5.98 11.14 -8.50
N ARG A 157 5.52 12.12 -9.28
CA ARG A 157 6.25 12.63 -10.44
C ARG A 157 7.54 13.35 -10.04
N ALA A 158 7.48 14.16 -8.98
CA ALA A 158 8.64 14.87 -8.47
C ALA A 158 9.72 13.90 -7.98
N ARG A 159 9.35 12.83 -7.26
CA ARG A 159 10.29 11.79 -6.81
C ARG A 159 10.92 11.04 -7.96
N ARG A 160 10.14 10.68 -8.99
CA ARG A 160 10.69 10.05 -10.21
C ARG A 160 11.69 10.94 -10.93
N GLN A 161 11.42 12.24 -11.03
CA GLN A 161 12.32 13.21 -11.65
C GLN A 161 13.61 13.37 -10.82
N LEU A 162 13.49 13.55 -9.50
CA LEU A 162 14.64 13.64 -8.60
C LEU A 162 15.48 12.35 -8.61
N GLN A 163 14.84 11.18 -8.69
CA GLN A 163 15.54 9.90 -8.81
C GLN A 163 16.39 9.86 -10.09
N GLN A 164 15.90 10.38 -11.21
CA GLN A 164 16.65 10.42 -12.47
C GLN A 164 17.81 11.43 -12.40
N GLU A 165 17.57 12.61 -11.85
CA GLU A 165 18.60 13.67 -11.75
C GLU A 165 19.71 13.31 -10.76
N LEU A 166 19.36 12.63 -9.66
CA LEU A 166 20.31 12.22 -8.63
C LEU A 166 20.91 10.83 -8.87
N ALA A 167 20.40 10.04 -9.83
CA ALA A 167 20.98 8.74 -10.17
C ALA A 167 22.43 8.88 -10.66
N ALA A 168 22.71 9.88 -11.49
CA ALA A 168 24.07 10.16 -11.96
C ALA A 168 25.03 10.58 -10.81
N TYR A 169 24.47 11.20 -9.76
CA TYR A 169 25.23 11.64 -8.59
C TYR A 169 25.55 10.49 -7.63
N ALA A 170 24.64 9.51 -7.50
CA ALA A 170 24.86 8.31 -6.70
C ALA A 170 26.03 7.45 -7.21
N GLU A 171 26.28 7.46 -8.53
CA GLU A 171 27.43 6.78 -9.14
C GLU A 171 28.77 7.47 -8.81
N GLU A 172 28.80 8.81 -8.76
CA GLU A 172 30.03 9.60 -8.55
C GLU A 172 30.51 9.62 -7.08
N TYR A 173 29.58 9.58 -6.12
CA TYR A 173 29.88 9.62 -4.68
C TYR A 173 29.75 8.26 -3.96
N GLY A 174 29.66 7.16 -4.71
CA GLY A 174 29.76 5.81 -4.15
C GLY A 174 28.52 5.34 -3.39
N GLY A 175 27.33 5.71 -3.85
CA GLY A 175 26.09 5.03 -3.51
C GLY A 175 25.97 3.70 -4.26
N LYS A 176 26.98 2.83 -4.18
CA LYS A 176 26.84 1.45 -4.64
C LYS A 176 25.92 0.77 -3.64
N SER A 177 24.63 0.68 -3.97
CA SER A 177 23.76 -0.37 -3.44
C SER A 177 24.47 -1.67 -3.73
N ARG A 178 25.17 -2.17 -2.72
CA ARG A 178 25.99 -3.36 -2.79
C ARG A 178 25.06 -4.54 -2.60
N ASP A 179 24.20 -4.80 -3.59
CA ASP A 179 23.81 -6.14 -3.97
C ASP A 179 23.03 -6.14 -5.30
N ASP A 180 23.70 -6.61 -6.34
CA ASP A 180 23.07 -7.29 -7.49
C ASP A 180 24.12 -8.32 -7.93
N SER A 181 24.27 -9.36 -7.12
CA SER A 181 24.96 -10.59 -7.48
C SER A 181 24.22 -11.76 -6.85
N VAL A 182 23.22 -12.27 -7.56
CA VAL A 182 23.05 -13.68 -8.00
C VAL A 182 21.68 -13.84 -8.67
#